data_AF-A0A920RW73-F1
#
_entry.id   AF-A0A920RW73-F1
#
_cell.length_a   1.000
_cell.length_b   1.000
_cell.length_c   1.000
_cell.angle_alpha   90.00
_cell.angle_beta   90.00
_cell.angle_gamma   90.00
#
_symmetry.space_group_name_H-M   'P 1'
#
loop_
_entity.id
_entity.type
_entity.pdbx_description
1 polymer ?
#
loop_
_entity_poly.entity_id
_entity_poly.type
_entity_poly.pdbx_seq_one_letter_code
_entity_poly.pdbx_strand_id
1 'polypeptide(L)'
;MIKGIGTDLIEKRRVERSISKFGNRFIKKVLTEKEQQEYQTKKTTEKKVSFLSNTFACKEAVCKALGTGFSEGITLKNIEVLREASGNPYLKLLGKQKRKLQKAALKTLP
;
A
#
# COMPACT_ATOMS: atom_id res chain seq x y z
N MET A 1 -23.40 -3.38 -3.20
CA MET A 1 -22.89 -4.55 -3.93
C MET A 1 -21.36 -4.53 -3.90
N ILE A 2 -20.72 -5.64 -3.53
CA ILE A 2 -19.26 -5.78 -3.54
C ILE A 2 -18.77 -5.89 -5.00
N LYS A 3 -17.66 -5.21 -5.34
CA LYS A 3 -17.14 -5.12 -6.73
C LYS A 3 -15.92 -5.98 -6.98
N GLY A 4 -15.18 -6.30 -5.93
CA GLY A 4 -14.00 -7.14 -5.99
C GLY A 4 -13.46 -7.35 -4.58
N ILE A 5 -12.72 -8.44 -4.41
CA ILE A 5 -12.01 -8.76 -3.17
C ILE A 5 -10.54 -8.95 -3.50
N GLY A 6 -9.68 -8.62 -2.54
CA GLY A 6 -8.25 -8.81 -2.70
C GLY A 6 -7.64 -9.20 -1.38
N THR A 7 -6.75 -10.18 -1.44
CA THR A 7 -5.99 -10.67 -0.29
C THR A 7 -4.52 -10.74 -0.65
N ASP A 8 -3.67 -10.49 0.32
CA ASP A 8 -2.22 -10.59 0.16
C ASP A 8 -1.54 -11.03 1.46
N LEU A 9 -0.47 -11.79 1.31
CA LEU A 9 0.35 -12.28 2.41
C LEU A 9 1.81 -11.94 2.11
N ILE A 10 2.50 -11.38 3.10
CA ILE A 10 3.91 -11.01 2.97
C ILE A 10 4.76 -11.58 4.09
N GLU A 11 5.94 -12.08 3.72
CA GLU A 11 6.95 -12.53 4.67
C GLU A 11 7.79 -11.34 5.15
N LYS A 12 7.74 -11.01 6.45
CA LYS A 12 8.51 -9.89 7.04
C LYS A 12 10.03 -10.01 6.77
N ARG A 13 10.58 -11.23 6.79
CA ARG A 13 12.00 -11.49 6.48
C ARG A 13 12.38 -11.09 5.04
N ARG A 14 11.45 -11.13 4.08
CA ARG A 14 11.70 -10.61 2.72
C ARG A 14 11.76 -9.09 2.69
N VAL A 15 10.92 -8.44 3.49
CA VAL A 15 10.91 -6.98 3.65
C VAL A 15 12.20 -6.52 4.32
N GLU A 16 12.65 -7.21 5.38
CA GLU A 16 13.94 -6.95 6.04
C GLU A 16 15.11 -7.05 5.06
N ARG A 17 15.18 -8.13 4.29
CA ARG A 17 16.20 -8.31 3.25
C ARG A 17 16.15 -7.18 2.21
N SER A 18 14.95 -6.73 1.83
CA SER A 18 14.78 -5.62 0.88
C SER A 18 15.23 -4.28 1.48
N ILE A 19 14.91 -4.02 2.75
CA ILE A 19 15.40 -2.83 3.46
C ILE A 19 16.93 -2.88 3.58
N SER A 20 17.51 -4.02 3.96
CA SER A 20 18.97 -4.18 4.07
C SER A 20 19.68 -3.95 2.72
N LYS A 21 19.14 -4.51 1.64
CA LYS A 21 19.73 -4.40 0.30
C LYS A 21 19.58 -3.03 -0.35
N PHE A 22 18.43 -2.38 -0.19
CA PHE A 22 18.07 -1.17 -0.95
C PHE A 22 17.89 0.08 -0.08
N GLY A 23 17.89 -0.07 1.25
CA GLY A 23 17.76 1.02 2.21
C GLY A 23 16.56 1.91 1.94
N ASN A 24 16.81 3.22 2.01
CA ASN A 24 15.79 4.25 1.86
C ASN A 24 15.12 4.25 0.47
N ARG A 25 15.77 3.72 -0.57
CA ARG A 25 15.19 3.64 -1.92
C ARG A 25 13.97 2.71 -1.93
N PHE A 26 14.02 1.61 -1.20
CA PHE A 26 12.87 0.70 -1.10
C PHE A 26 11.73 1.31 -0.28
N ILE A 27 12.04 1.92 0.86
CA ILE A 27 11.06 2.62 1.70
C ILE A 27 10.33 3.69 0.89
N LYS A 28 11.08 4.55 0.19
CA LYS A 28 10.54 5.60 -0.69
C LYS A 28 9.85 5.06 -1.93
N LYS A 29 10.05 3.80 -2.33
CA LYS A 29 9.31 3.18 -3.45
C LYS A 29 7.92 2.73 -3.00
N VAL A 30 7.83 2.17 -1.80
CA VAL A 30 6.58 1.61 -1.25
C VAL A 30 5.70 2.70 -0.65
N LEU A 31 6.28 3.61 0.14
CA LEU A 31 5.54 4.54 0.96
C LEU A 31 5.31 5.91 0.28
N THR A 32 4.13 6.48 0.47
CA THR A 32 3.85 7.90 0.23
C THR A 32 4.55 8.78 1.27
N GLU A 33 4.49 10.10 1.12
CA GLU A 33 5.11 11.02 2.07
C GLU A 33 4.47 10.94 3.46
N LYS A 34 3.13 10.86 3.54
CA LYS A 34 2.42 10.73 4.82
C LYS A 34 2.68 9.38 5.50
N GLU A 35 2.74 8.32 4.72
CA GLU A 35 3.12 7.00 5.24
C GLU A 35 4.58 6.99 5.73
N GLN A 36 5.49 7.71 5.07
CA GLN A 36 6.86 7.87 5.54
C GLN A 36 6.92 8.62 6.87
N GLN A 37 6.11 9.68 7.04
CA GLN A 37 6.00 10.38 8.33
C GLN A 37 5.58 9.41 9.43
N GLU A 38 4.53 8.60 9.21
CA GLU A 38 4.10 7.60 10.19
C GLU A 38 5.18 6.53 10.43
N TYR A 39 5.85 6.06 9.38
CA TYR A 39 6.95 5.11 9.48
C TYR A 39 8.10 5.61 10.37
N GLN A 40 8.43 6.91 10.29
CA GLN A 40 9.49 7.48 11.12
C GLN A 40 9.14 7.56 12.61
N THR A 41 7.85 7.59 12.96
CA THR A 41 7.42 7.56 14.37
C THR A 41 7.65 6.19 15.04
N LYS A 42 7.87 5.12 14.25
CA LYS A 42 8.07 3.76 14.78
C LYS A 42 9.46 3.67 15.42
N LYS A 43 9.50 3.40 16.73
CA LYS A 43 10.71 3.45 17.55
C LYS A 43 11.70 2.30 17.36
N THR A 44 11.23 1.11 16.95
CA THR A 44 12.07 -0.08 16.80
C THR A 44 12.13 -0.55 15.34
N THR A 45 13.22 -1.22 14.97
CA THR A 45 13.40 -1.82 13.64
C THR A 45 12.26 -2.79 13.33
N GLU A 46 11.86 -3.63 14.28
CA GLU A 46 10.76 -4.57 14.12
C GLU A 46 9.43 -3.86 13.82
N LYS A 47 9.13 -2.75 14.51
CA LYS A 47 7.93 -1.94 14.26
C LYS A 47 7.98 -1.27 12.89
N LYS A 48 9.16 -0.80 12.46
CA LYS A 48 9.39 -0.25 11.12
C LYS A 48 9.15 -1.31 10.04
N VAL A 49 9.75 -2.49 10.18
CA VAL A 49 9.56 -3.63 9.27
C VAL A 49 8.08 -4.04 9.22
N SER A 50 7.43 -4.17 10.38
CA SER A 50 6.02 -4.55 10.46
C SER A 50 5.11 -3.51 9.79
N PHE A 51 5.37 -2.22 10.01
CA PHE A 51 4.62 -1.16 9.33
C PHE A 51 4.78 -1.23 7.81
N LEU A 52 6.02 -1.33 7.33
CA LEU A 52 6.29 -1.38 5.89
C LEU A 52 5.68 -2.64 5.25
N SER A 53 5.77 -3.78 5.93
CA SER A 53 5.20 -5.06 5.47
C SER A 53 3.67 -4.97 5.36
N ASN A 54 3.00 -4.51 6.43
CA ASN A 54 1.54 -4.39 6.45
C ASN A 54 1.04 -3.39 5.41
N THR A 55 1.74 -2.27 5.24
CA THR A 55 1.39 -1.27 4.23
C THR A 55 1.60 -1.80 2.81
N PHE A 56 2.67 -2.56 2.56
CA PHE A 56 2.90 -3.19 1.25
C PHE A 56 1.78 -4.19 0.91
N ALA A 57 1.50 -5.14 1.81
CA ALA A 57 0.47 -6.15 1.61
C ALA A 57 -0.92 -5.53 1.43
N CYS A 58 -1.24 -4.49 2.20
CA CYS A 58 -2.49 -3.76 2.04
C CYS A 58 -2.62 -3.13 0.65
N LYS A 59 -1.55 -2.53 0.11
CA LYS A 59 -1.55 -1.96 -1.24
C LYS A 59 -1.73 -3.04 -2.32
N GLU A 60 -1.08 -4.18 -2.17
CA GLU A 60 -1.27 -5.31 -3.09
C GLU A 60 -2.71 -5.84 -3.05
N ALA A 61 -3.26 -6.05 -1.85
CA ALA A 61 -4.65 -6.48 -1.66
C ALA A 61 -5.63 -5.50 -2.30
N VAL A 62 -5.43 -4.19 -2.17
CA VAL A 62 -6.25 -3.17 -2.83
C VAL A 62 -6.14 -3.26 -4.35
N CYS A 63 -4.92 -3.38 -4.90
CA CYS A 63 -4.73 -3.53 -6.35
C CYS A 63 -5.39 -4.79 -6.91
N LYS A 64 -5.42 -5.89 -6.14
CA LYS A 64 -6.13 -7.13 -6.50
C LYS A 64 -7.65 -6.93 -6.46
N ALA A 65 -8.16 -6.28 -5.40
CA ALA A 65 -9.59 -5.97 -5.30
C ALA A 65 -10.08 -5.06 -6.43
N LEU A 66 -9.22 -4.18 -6.95
CA LEU A 66 -9.50 -3.31 -8.09
C LEU A 66 -9.26 -4.00 -9.46
N GLY A 67 -8.65 -5.18 -9.49
CA GLY A 67 -8.34 -5.90 -10.72
C GLY A 67 -7.31 -5.20 -11.63
N THR A 68 -6.51 -4.27 -11.09
CA THR A 68 -5.57 -3.47 -11.91
C THR A 68 -4.13 -3.98 -11.87
N GLY A 69 -3.73 -4.64 -10.78
CA GLY A 69 -2.31 -4.84 -10.48
C GLY A 69 -1.52 -3.53 -10.37
N PHE A 70 -0.19 -3.60 -10.48
CA PHE A 70 0.73 -2.45 -10.54
C PHE A 70 1.29 -2.26 -11.96
N SER A 71 0.41 -2.20 -12.94
CA SER A 71 0.73 -2.00 -14.36
C SER A 71 0.12 -0.69 -14.88
N GLU A 72 0.40 -0.33 -16.13
CA GLU A 72 -0.19 0.83 -16.81
C GLU A 72 -0.07 2.17 -16.08
N GLY A 73 1.05 2.34 -15.36
CA GLY A 73 1.33 3.55 -14.58
C GLY A 73 0.65 3.60 -13.20
N ILE A 74 0.00 2.50 -12.75
CA ILE A 74 -0.42 2.32 -11.37
C ILE A 74 0.77 1.83 -10.55
N THR A 75 1.07 2.54 -9.48
CA THR A 75 2.20 2.29 -8.59
C THR A 75 1.73 2.16 -7.15
N LEU A 76 2.58 1.63 -6.28
CA LEU A 76 2.34 1.56 -4.83
C LEU A 76 1.98 2.94 -4.24
N LYS A 77 2.52 4.03 -4.78
CA LYS A 77 2.24 5.40 -4.29
C LYS A 77 0.87 5.94 -4.70
N ASN A 78 0.18 5.28 -5.62
CA ASN A 78 -1.19 5.66 -5.97
C ASN A 78 -2.21 5.18 -4.91
N ILE A 79 -1.79 4.33 -3.98
CA ILE A 79 -2.59 3.87 -2.86
C ILE A 79 -1.88 4.33 -1.58
N GLU A 80 -2.59 5.08 -0.76
CA GLU A 80 -2.13 5.57 0.54
C GLU A 80 -2.94 4.89 1.64
N VAL A 81 -2.26 4.23 2.57
CA VAL A 81 -2.80 3.50 3.71
C VAL A 81 -2.46 4.28 4.97
N LEU A 82 -3.45 4.88 5.60
CA LEU A 82 -3.30 5.67 6.83
C LEU A 82 -4.13 5.05 7.94
N ARG A 83 -3.93 5.55 9.16
CA ARG A 83 -4.72 5.17 10.33
C ARG A 83 -5.37 6.41 10.94
N GLU A 84 -6.59 6.25 11.41
CA GLU A 84 -7.24 7.23 12.27
C GLU A 84 -6.61 7.24 13.66
N ALA A 85 -6.96 8.23 14.49
CA ALA A 85 -6.52 8.28 15.88
C ALA A 85 -6.98 7.05 16.69
N SER A 86 -8.10 6.45 16.30
CA SER A 86 -8.64 5.18 16.83
C SER A 86 -7.79 3.96 16.46
N GLY A 87 -6.85 4.09 15.52
CA GLY A 87 -6.05 2.99 14.97
C GLY A 87 -6.66 2.31 13.74
N ASN A 88 -7.92 2.62 13.40
CA ASN A 88 -8.58 2.04 12.23
C ASN A 88 -7.88 2.46 10.93
N PRO A 89 -7.55 1.51 10.04
CA PRO A 89 -6.95 1.85 8.76
C PRO A 89 -7.98 2.40 7.78
N TYR A 90 -7.58 3.37 6.98
CA TYR A 90 -8.34 3.86 5.83
C TYR A 90 -7.43 4.10 4.63
N LEU A 91 -8.05 4.14 3.44
CA LEU A 91 -7.34 4.21 2.17
C LEU A 91 -7.64 5.51 1.44
N LYS A 92 -6.62 6.06 0.76
CA LYS A 92 -6.76 7.16 -0.19
C LYS A 92 -6.13 6.77 -1.52
N LEU A 93 -6.88 6.94 -2.60
CA LEU A 93 -6.36 6.80 -3.96
C LEU A 93 -5.81 8.14 -4.45
N LEU A 94 -4.56 8.15 -4.90
CA LEU A 94 -3.79 9.34 -5.25
C LEU A 94 -3.34 9.36 -6.71
N GLY A 95 -2.93 10.54 -7.18
CA GLY A 95 -2.33 10.75 -8.50
C GLY A 95 -3.34 10.80 -9.65
N LYS A 96 -2.83 10.98 -10.88
CA LYS A 96 -3.65 11.14 -12.10
C LYS A 96 -4.47 9.89 -12.43
N GLN A 97 -3.99 8.74 -11.98
CA GLN A 97 -4.59 7.41 -12.15
C GLN A 97 -5.74 7.18 -11.17
N LYS A 98 -6.00 8.09 -10.23
CA LYS A 98 -7.14 8.04 -9.31
C LYS A 98 -8.46 7.79 -10.04
N ARG A 99 -8.69 8.45 -11.18
CA ARG A 99 -9.89 8.24 -11.99
C ARG A 99 -9.97 6.81 -12.56
N LYS A 100 -8.84 6.22 -12.96
CA LYS A 100 -8.78 4.82 -13.41
C LYS A 100 -9.08 3.86 -12.26
N LEU A 101 -8.48 4.09 -11.08
CA LEU A 101 -8.70 3.28 -9.88
C LEU A 101 -10.15 3.38 -9.37
N GLN A 102 -10.73 4.59 -9.39
CA GLN A 102 -12.14 4.82 -9.06
C GLN A 102 -13.07 4.16 -10.08
N LYS A 103 -12.77 4.26 -11.39
CA LYS A 103 -13.53 3.56 -12.42
C LYS A 103 -13.42 2.04 -12.26
N ALA A 104 -12.26 1.50 -11.91
CA ALA A 104 -12.10 0.08 -11.61
C ALA A 104 -12.95 -0.34 -10.40
N ALA A 105 -12.97 0.49 -9.34
CA ALA A 105 -13.87 0.30 -8.21
C ALA A 105 -15.36 0.41 -8.59
N LEU A 106 -15.69 1.14 -9.66
CA LEU A 106 -17.06 1.40 -10.12
C LEU A 106 -17.50 0.53 -11.31
N LYS A 107 -16.60 -0.23 -11.96
CA LYS A 107 -16.93 -1.08 -13.12
C LYS A 107 -17.98 -2.10 -12.69
N THR A 108 -19.21 -1.88 -13.12
CA THR A 108 -20.23 -2.92 -13.31
C THR A 108 -19.71 -3.86 -14.39
N LEU A 109 -19.44 -5.12 -14.02
CA LEU A 109 -19.59 -6.19 -14.99
C LEU A 109 -21.08 -6.20 -15.42
N PRO A 110 -21.37 -6.44 -16.71
CA PRO A 110 -22.74 -6.57 -17.20
C PRO A 110 -23.51 -7.65 -16.42
#